data_AF-A0A7I7XJ64-F1
#
_entry.id   AF-A0A7I7XJ64-F1
#
_cell.length_a   1.000
_cell.length_b   1.000
_cell.length_c   1.000
_cell.angle_alpha   90.00
_cell.angle_beta   90.00
_cell.angle_gamma   90.00
#
_symmetry.space_group_name_H-M   'P 1'
#
loop_
_entity.id
_entity.type
_entity.pdbx_description
1 polymer ?
#
loop_
_entity_poly.entity_id
_entity_poly.type
_entity_poly.pdbx_seq_one_letter_code
_entity_poly.pdbx_strand_id
1 'polypeptide(L)'
;MDLMTDHLAEARSAHQRRDWDASHGAYARADAVGPLATDDVEAYAATAWRLGHAQEAVRLAERVYGRVVRADPAAAAQAAVDLAQKWLTRGDVNICRIWMDRSRRLLDPASAVPTHGYLGYLEAVVALRTRAVEGLPARALHDTATATGDPALLVLSSVVAGCEAWAAGRVDDGRALIERAIPALEAGEVRLEWAGDAYALVLFDCRELVDPPTLTRWAASMATWCGMHDAPIYHRVLRVHHADSDGELLTAASSLNGVHAGAAAAALRRLDELRRRGDARGTG
;
A
#
# COMPACT_ATOMS: atom_id res chain seq x y z
N MET A 1 25.54 -9.43 29.74
CA MET A 1 24.55 -8.68 28.98
C MET A 1 23.84 -9.68 28.08
N ASP A 2 22.52 -9.72 28.10
CA ASP A 2 21.75 -10.71 27.34
C ASP A 2 21.78 -10.36 25.85
N LEU A 3 22.33 -11.26 25.02
CA LEU A 3 22.54 -11.05 23.59
C LEU A 3 21.26 -10.64 22.84
N MET A 4 20.11 -11.20 23.25
CA MET A 4 18.80 -10.82 22.73
C MET A 4 18.49 -9.34 23.02
N THR A 5 18.66 -8.94 24.28
CA THR A 5 18.39 -7.58 24.73
C THR A 5 19.26 -6.56 23.97
N ASP A 6 20.52 -6.89 23.69
CA ASP A 6 21.43 -6.03 22.94
C ASP A 6 20.97 -5.86 21.47
N HIS A 7 20.58 -6.95 20.81
CA HIS A 7 20.04 -6.88 19.44
C HIS A 7 18.72 -6.11 19.37
N LEU A 8 17.82 -6.25 20.35
CA LEU A 8 16.57 -5.49 20.41
C LEU A 8 16.82 -3.99 20.62
N ALA A 9 17.76 -3.63 21.50
CA ALA A 9 18.12 -2.24 21.72
C ALA A 9 18.70 -1.61 20.45
N GLU A 10 19.57 -2.33 19.74
CA GLU A 10 20.11 -1.92 18.44
C GLU A 10 18.99 -1.75 17.40
N ALA A 11 18.11 -2.75 17.27
CA ALA A 11 17.02 -2.76 16.29
C ALA A 11 16.07 -1.58 16.46
N ARG A 12 15.64 -1.31 17.70
CA ARG A 12 14.76 -0.19 18.04
C ARG A 12 15.44 1.16 17.84
N SER A 13 16.72 1.27 18.20
CA SER A 13 17.51 2.49 18.01
C SER A 13 17.70 2.81 16.52
N ALA A 14 18.02 1.81 15.70
CA ALA A 14 18.10 1.95 14.26
C ALA A 14 16.73 2.30 13.64
N HIS A 15 15.65 1.67 14.12
CA HIS A 15 14.28 1.97 13.69
C HIS A 15 13.91 3.44 13.93
N GLN A 16 14.22 3.97 15.11
CA GLN A 16 13.96 5.37 15.46
C GLN A 16 14.74 6.35 14.58
N ARG A 17 15.98 6.01 14.21
CA ARG A 17 16.80 6.82 13.28
C ARG A 17 16.46 6.59 11.81
N ARG A 18 15.48 5.73 11.50
CA ARG A 18 15.09 5.33 10.14
C ARG A 18 16.22 4.64 9.37
N ASP A 19 17.16 4.01 10.07
CA ASP A 19 18.18 3.14 9.46
C ASP A 19 17.57 1.75 9.27
N TRP A 20 16.81 1.59 8.17
CA TRP A 20 15.97 0.41 7.96
C TRP A 20 16.77 -0.87 7.76
N ASP A 21 17.90 -0.82 7.05
CA ASP A 21 18.78 -1.97 6.85
C ASP A 21 19.39 -2.43 8.19
N ALA A 22 19.91 -1.51 9.00
CA ALA A 22 20.43 -1.87 10.33
C ALA A 22 19.32 -2.37 11.26
N SER A 23 18.14 -1.74 11.23
CA SER A 23 16.99 -2.15 12.03
C SER A 23 16.53 -3.56 11.66
N HIS A 24 16.36 -3.84 10.37
CA HIS A 24 15.99 -5.17 9.86
C HIS A 24 17.02 -6.22 10.28
N GLY A 25 18.30 -5.96 10.05
CA GLY A 25 19.38 -6.89 10.40
C GLY A 25 19.45 -7.18 11.90
N ALA A 26 19.22 -6.18 12.76
CA ALA A 26 19.21 -6.35 14.20
C ALA A 26 17.95 -7.11 14.69
N TYR A 27 16.76 -6.84 14.14
CA TYR A 27 15.56 -7.64 14.44
C TYR A 27 15.72 -9.10 14.00
N ALA A 28 16.32 -9.34 12.83
CA ALA A 28 16.59 -10.70 12.34
C ALA A 28 17.54 -11.46 13.29
N ARG A 29 18.59 -10.81 13.79
CA ARG A 29 19.50 -11.39 14.79
C ARG A 29 18.79 -11.66 16.11
N ALA A 30 17.95 -10.74 16.58
CA ALA A 30 17.15 -10.92 17.78
C ALA A 30 16.21 -12.14 17.63
N ASP A 31 15.45 -12.22 16.54
CA ASP A 31 14.48 -13.30 16.28
C ASP A 31 15.15 -14.69 16.20
N ALA A 32 16.43 -14.74 15.78
CA ALA A 32 17.23 -15.97 15.77
C ALA A 32 17.64 -16.46 17.17
N VAL A 33 17.70 -15.59 18.17
CA VAL A 33 18.03 -15.95 19.56
C VAL A 33 16.81 -16.46 20.32
N GLY A 34 15.60 -15.96 20.00
CA GLY A 34 14.39 -16.32 20.73
C GLY A 34 13.14 -15.54 20.31
N PRO A 35 11.98 -15.81 20.95
CA PRO A 35 10.72 -15.20 20.57
C PRO A 35 10.69 -13.71 20.91
N LEU A 36 10.46 -12.87 19.90
CA LEU A 36 10.25 -11.43 20.08
C LEU A 36 8.86 -11.12 20.64
N ALA A 37 8.71 -9.98 21.34
CA ALA A 37 7.41 -9.43 21.73
C ALA A 37 6.57 -9.04 20.50
N THR A 38 5.25 -8.89 20.65
CA THR A 38 4.36 -8.58 19.50
C THR A 38 4.76 -7.28 18.81
N ASP A 39 4.97 -6.22 19.59
CA ASP A 39 5.37 -4.90 19.08
C ASP A 39 6.69 -4.94 18.29
N ASP A 40 7.65 -5.76 18.73
CA ASP A 40 8.92 -5.95 18.01
C ASP A 40 8.72 -6.72 16.70
N VAL A 41 7.82 -7.71 16.66
CA VAL A 41 7.46 -8.42 15.41
C VAL A 41 6.73 -7.48 14.45
N GLU A 42 5.87 -6.60 14.96
CA GLU A 42 5.20 -5.56 14.14
C GLU A 42 6.21 -4.58 13.54
N ALA A 43 7.15 -4.07 14.34
CA ALA A 43 8.21 -3.18 13.86
C ALA A 43 9.13 -3.88 12.84
N TYR A 44 9.43 -5.16 13.05
CA TYR A 44 10.20 -5.97 12.11
C TYR A 44 9.44 -6.17 10.80
N ALA A 45 8.14 -6.52 10.86
CA ALA A 45 7.27 -6.64 9.68
C ALA A 45 7.23 -5.33 8.86
N ALA A 46 7.08 -4.19 9.53
CA ALA A 46 7.05 -2.88 8.88
C ALA A 46 8.39 -2.55 8.19
N THR A 47 9.51 -2.88 8.84
CA THR A 47 10.85 -2.67 8.26
C THR A 47 11.07 -3.57 7.05
N ALA A 48 10.72 -4.85 7.15
CA ALA A 48 10.77 -5.79 6.03
C ALA A 48 9.91 -5.32 4.84
N TRP A 49 8.72 -4.76 5.10
CA TRP A 49 7.86 -4.20 4.06
C TRP A 49 8.53 -3.03 3.34
N ARG A 50 9.07 -2.06 4.10
CA ARG A 50 9.75 -0.88 3.57
C ARG A 50 10.90 -1.23 2.63
N LEU A 51 11.71 -2.23 3.00
CA LEU A 51 12.85 -2.71 2.20
C LEU A 51 12.42 -3.54 0.98
N GLY A 52 11.13 -3.85 0.84
CA GLY A 52 10.60 -4.67 -0.25
C GLY A 52 10.70 -6.18 -0.02
N HIS A 53 11.01 -6.62 1.21
CA HIS A 53 10.97 -8.04 1.60
C HIS A 53 9.53 -8.50 1.86
N ALA A 54 8.64 -8.33 0.87
CA ALA A 54 7.20 -8.47 1.06
C ALA A 54 6.75 -9.85 1.59
N GLN A 55 7.42 -10.94 1.20
CA GLN A 55 7.07 -12.28 1.70
C GLN A 55 7.44 -12.45 3.18
N GLU A 56 8.56 -11.86 3.61
CA GLU A 56 8.96 -11.84 5.01
C GLU A 56 8.00 -10.98 5.83
N ALA A 57 7.67 -9.78 5.35
CA ALA A 57 6.73 -8.89 5.99
C ALA A 57 5.35 -9.53 6.22
N VAL A 58 4.82 -10.25 5.22
CA VAL A 58 3.56 -11.01 5.37
C VAL A 58 3.67 -12.10 6.43
N ARG A 59 4.74 -12.91 6.40
CA ARG A 59 4.94 -13.98 7.41
C ARG A 59 5.04 -13.42 8.84
N LEU A 60 5.71 -12.29 9.01
CA LEU A 60 5.80 -11.60 10.30
C LEU A 60 4.44 -11.05 10.74
N ALA A 61 3.69 -10.42 9.83
CA ALA A 61 2.33 -9.94 10.12
C ALA A 61 1.35 -11.08 10.46
N GLU A 62 1.49 -12.26 9.86
CA GLU A 62 0.72 -13.45 10.22
C GLU A 62 1.05 -13.95 11.64
N ARG A 63 2.31 -13.86 12.07
CA ARG A 63 2.72 -14.14 13.46
C ARG A 63 2.05 -13.17 14.44
N VAL A 64 1.99 -11.88 14.09
CA VAL A 64 1.29 -10.86 14.88
C VAL A 64 -0.18 -11.21 15.01
N TYR A 65 -0.88 -11.44 13.88
CA TYR A 65 -2.29 -11.83 13.87
C TYR A 65 -2.55 -13.06 14.76
N GLY A 66 -1.71 -14.10 14.64
CA GLY A 66 -1.83 -15.32 15.44
C GLY A 66 -1.71 -15.09 16.95
N ARG A 67 -1.00 -14.04 17.37
CA ARG A 67 -0.88 -13.64 18.78
C ARG A 67 -2.10 -12.83 19.23
N VAL A 68 -2.51 -11.83 18.46
CA VAL A 68 -3.60 -10.91 18.86
C VAL A 68 -4.99 -11.54 18.77
N VAL A 69 -5.23 -12.48 17.85
CA VAL A 69 -6.55 -13.12 17.67
C VAL A 69 -7.06 -13.84 18.92
N ARG A 70 -6.17 -14.23 19.84
CA ARG A 70 -6.54 -14.88 21.10
C ARG A 70 -6.75 -13.90 22.26
N ALA A 71 -6.32 -12.66 22.10
CA ALA A 71 -6.25 -11.68 23.19
C ALA A 71 -7.20 -10.49 22.97
N ASP A 72 -7.29 -9.99 21.74
CA ASP A 72 -8.02 -8.77 21.40
C ASP A 72 -8.65 -8.91 20.00
N PRO A 73 -9.98 -9.15 19.93
CA PRO A 73 -10.70 -9.26 18.66
C PRO A 73 -10.62 -8.01 17.78
N ALA A 74 -10.59 -6.81 18.37
CA ALA A 74 -10.54 -5.56 17.63
C ALA A 74 -9.15 -5.36 17.00
N ALA A 75 -8.07 -5.59 17.77
CA ALA A 75 -6.72 -5.58 17.23
C ALA A 75 -6.52 -6.67 16.16
N ALA A 76 -7.13 -7.84 16.35
CA ALA A 76 -7.10 -8.91 15.35
C ALA A 76 -7.85 -8.56 14.06
N ALA A 77 -8.96 -7.82 14.15
CA ALA A 77 -9.66 -7.31 12.98
C ALA A 77 -8.79 -6.34 12.17
N GLN A 78 -8.08 -5.43 12.85
CA GLN A 78 -7.14 -4.52 12.19
C GLN A 78 -5.95 -5.27 11.59
N ALA A 79 -5.36 -6.21 12.31
CA ALA A 79 -4.25 -7.03 11.81
C ALA A 79 -4.66 -7.85 10.57
N ALA A 80 -5.91 -8.35 10.52
CA ALA A 80 -6.45 -9.01 9.34
C ALA A 80 -6.59 -8.05 8.15
N VAL A 81 -7.00 -6.80 8.36
CA VAL A 81 -7.07 -5.78 7.31
C VAL A 81 -5.67 -5.41 6.79
N ASP A 82 -4.70 -5.24 7.68
CA ASP A 82 -3.32 -4.96 7.32
C ASP A 82 -2.67 -6.13 6.53
N LEU A 83 -3.07 -7.38 6.81
CA LEU A 83 -2.68 -8.55 6.02
C LEU A 83 -3.38 -8.56 4.64
N ALA A 84 -4.68 -8.27 4.60
CA ALA A 84 -5.42 -8.17 3.35
C ALA A 84 -4.78 -7.14 2.40
N GLN A 85 -4.41 -5.97 2.94
CA GLN A 85 -3.69 -4.92 2.23
C GLN A 85 -2.38 -5.44 1.61
N LYS A 86 -1.52 -6.10 2.39
CA LYS A 86 -0.24 -6.64 1.90
C LYS A 86 -0.42 -7.68 0.79
N TRP A 87 -1.38 -8.59 0.96
CA TRP A 87 -1.72 -9.59 -0.07
C TRP A 87 -2.28 -8.94 -1.33
N LEU A 88 -3.09 -7.88 -1.18
CA LEU A 88 -3.62 -7.12 -2.29
C LEU A 88 -2.51 -6.41 -3.07
N THR A 89 -1.59 -5.71 -2.41
CA THR A 89 -0.43 -5.08 -3.06
C THR A 89 0.42 -6.08 -3.84
N ARG A 90 0.60 -7.29 -3.30
CA ARG A 90 1.29 -8.42 -3.97
C ARG A 90 0.50 -9.04 -5.12
N GLY A 91 -0.78 -8.71 -5.29
CA GLY A 91 -1.63 -9.15 -6.40
C GLY A 91 -2.58 -10.32 -6.08
N ASP A 92 -2.52 -10.88 -4.88
CA ASP A 92 -3.32 -12.04 -4.48
C ASP A 92 -4.71 -11.61 -3.99
N VAL A 93 -5.59 -11.20 -4.92
CA VAL A 93 -6.97 -10.75 -4.61
C VAL A 93 -7.76 -11.81 -3.84
N ASN A 94 -7.58 -13.09 -4.14
CA ASN A 94 -8.27 -14.18 -3.45
C ASN A 94 -7.85 -14.28 -1.98
N ILE A 95 -6.55 -14.19 -1.68
CA ILE A 95 -6.05 -14.24 -0.30
C ILE A 95 -6.43 -12.96 0.45
N CYS A 96 -6.36 -11.79 -0.22
CA CYS A 96 -6.88 -10.54 0.31
C CYS A 96 -8.34 -10.69 0.79
N ARG A 97 -9.24 -11.21 -0.07
CA ARG A 97 -10.65 -11.43 0.28
C ARG A 97 -10.85 -12.34 1.49
N ILE A 98 -10.03 -13.39 1.63
CA ILE A 98 -10.07 -14.29 2.81
C ILE A 98 -9.74 -13.51 4.09
N TRP A 99 -8.72 -12.65 4.06
CA TRP A 99 -8.36 -11.82 5.21
C TRP A 99 -9.38 -10.73 5.52
N MET A 100 -9.95 -10.09 4.50
CA MET A 100 -11.07 -9.15 4.66
C MET A 100 -12.27 -9.81 5.35
N ASP A 101 -12.62 -11.02 4.92
CA ASP A 101 -13.71 -11.81 5.50
C ASP A 101 -13.41 -12.25 6.95
N ARG A 102 -12.14 -12.53 7.29
CA ARG A 102 -11.73 -12.71 8.69
C ARG A 102 -11.93 -11.44 9.52
N SER A 103 -11.53 -10.27 9.01
CA SER A 103 -11.77 -9.01 9.71
C SER A 103 -13.27 -8.75 9.93
N ARG A 104 -14.11 -8.93 8.90
CA ARG A 104 -15.57 -8.76 9.00
C ARG A 104 -16.20 -9.60 10.12
N ARG A 105 -15.75 -10.85 10.28
CA ARG A 105 -16.25 -11.73 11.35
C ARG A 105 -15.86 -11.30 12.76
N LEU A 106 -14.77 -10.54 12.90
CA LEU A 106 -14.26 -10.06 14.18
C LEU A 106 -14.85 -8.69 14.56
N LEU A 107 -15.29 -7.91 13.57
CA LEU A 107 -15.89 -6.60 13.80
C LEU A 107 -17.36 -6.72 14.21
N ASP A 108 -17.73 -5.97 15.25
CA ASP A 108 -19.13 -5.66 15.51
C ASP A 108 -19.63 -4.66 14.45
N PRO A 109 -20.67 -4.99 13.65
CA PRO A 109 -21.23 -4.09 12.65
C PRO A 109 -21.73 -2.75 13.24
N ALA A 110 -22.08 -2.70 14.51
CA ALA A 110 -22.56 -1.48 15.17
C ALA A 110 -21.44 -0.59 15.72
N SER A 111 -20.19 -1.08 15.72
CA SER A 111 -19.06 -0.33 16.27
C SER A 111 -18.56 0.76 15.31
N ALA A 112 -18.31 1.96 15.84
CA ALA A 112 -17.71 3.06 15.09
C ALA A 112 -16.18 3.02 15.21
N VAL A 113 -15.54 2.02 14.60
CA VAL A 113 -14.08 1.82 14.65
C VAL A 113 -13.41 2.09 13.28
N PRO A 114 -12.18 2.64 13.24
CA PRO A 114 -11.46 2.91 11.99
C PRO A 114 -11.31 1.69 11.07
N THR A 115 -11.25 0.48 11.64
CA THR A 115 -11.06 -0.76 10.88
C THR A 115 -12.15 -0.97 9.82
N HIS A 116 -13.40 -0.53 10.05
CA HIS A 116 -14.46 -0.55 9.03
C HIS A 116 -14.09 0.29 7.80
N GLY A 117 -13.44 1.44 8.01
CA GLY A 117 -12.99 2.31 6.92
C GLY A 117 -11.85 1.68 6.12
N TYR A 118 -10.83 1.13 6.77
CA TYR A 118 -9.74 0.46 6.06
C TYR A 118 -10.23 -0.76 5.27
N LEU A 119 -11.20 -1.50 5.83
CA LEU A 119 -11.87 -2.58 5.11
C LEU A 119 -12.63 -2.07 3.87
N GLY A 120 -13.43 -1.01 4.02
CA GLY A 120 -14.17 -0.40 2.91
C GLY A 120 -13.26 0.16 1.82
N TYR A 121 -12.10 0.71 2.19
CA TYR A 121 -11.08 1.11 1.22
C TYR A 121 -10.55 -0.09 0.41
N LEU A 122 -10.24 -1.22 1.06
CA LEU A 122 -9.80 -2.43 0.34
C LEU A 122 -10.90 -2.98 -0.58
N GLU A 123 -12.16 -2.89 -0.19
CA GLU A 123 -13.30 -3.24 -1.06
C GLU A 123 -13.30 -2.38 -2.32
N ALA A 124 -13.10 -1.07 -2.19
CA ALA A 124 -12.99 -0.15 -3.31
C ALA A 124 -11.80 -0.47 -4.23
N VAL A 125 -10.62 -0.74 -3.66
CA VAL A 125 -9.43 -1.10 -4.45
C VAL A 125 -9.64 -2.40 -5.21
N VAL A 126 -10.24 -3.42 -4.58
CA VAL A 126 -10.58 -4.68 -5.24
C VAL A 126 -11.55 -4.42 -6.41
N ALA A 127 -12.59 -3.64 -6.18
CA ALA A 127 -13.58 -3.27 -7.20
C ALA A 127 -12.94 -2.55 -8.40
N LEU A 128 -12.07 -1.55 -8.15
CA LEU A 128 -11.32 -0.84 -9.20
C LEU A 128 -10.43 -1.79 -10.01
N ARG A 129 -9.67 -2.67 -9.35
CA ARG A 129 -8.79 -3.63 -10.04
C ARG A 129 -9.53 -4.68 -10.85
N THR A 130 -10.71 -5.10 -10.39
CA THR A 130 -11.56 -6.05 -11.12
C THR A 130 -12.52 -5.37 -12.10
N ARG A 131 -12.40 -4.04 -12.30
CA ARG A 131 -13.27 -3.22 -13.15
C ARG A 131 -14.76 -3.30 -12.79
N ALA A 132 -15.06 -3.57 -11.53
CA ALA A 132 -16.40 -3.55 -10.96
C ALA A 132 -16.66 -2.19 -10.31
N VAL A 133 -16.61 -1.12 -11.10
CA VAL A 133 -16.58 0.27 -10.61
C VAL A 133 -17.95 0.84 -10.22
N GLU A 134 -19.03 0.08 -10.41
CA GLU A 134 -20.36 0.46 -9.95
C GLU A 134 -20.47 0.28 -8.44
N GLY A 135 -20.90 1.32 -7.73
CA GLY A 135 -21.18 1.25 -6.29
C GLY A 135 -19.93 1.22 -5.41
N LEU A 136 -18.87 1.94 -5.78
CA LEU A 136 -17.73 2.13 -4.87
C LEU A 136 -18.20 2.75 -3.54
N PRO A 137 -17.67 2.29 -2.39
CA PRO A 137 -18.15 2.70 -1.07
C PRO A 137 -17.63 4.09 -0.66
N ALA A 138 -17.40 5.02 -1.60
CA ALA A 138 -16.74 6.30 -1.32
C ALA A 138 -17.45 7.10 -0.23
N ARG A 139 -18.79 7.17 -0.31
CA ARG A 139 -19.61 7.88 0.69
C ARG A 139 -19.52 7.21 2.06
N ALA A 140 -19.70 5.90 2.12
CA ALA A 140 -19.64 5.13 3.37
C ALA A 140 -18.26 5.21 4.03
N LEU A 141 -17.19 5.20 3.21
CA LEU A 141 -15.81 5.38 3.66
C LEU A 141 -15.60 6.78 4.24
N HIS A 142 -16.10 7.83 3.58
CA HIS A 142 -16.03 9.20 4.09
C HIS A 142 -16.82 9.40 5.39
N ASP A 143 -18.02 8.83 5.48
CA ASP A 143 -18.85 8.88 6.69
C ASP A 143 -18.13 8.16 7.86
N THR A 144 -17.51 7.01 7.59
CA THR A 144 -16.70 6.28 8.58
C THR A 144 -15.49 7.11 9.02
N ALA A 145 -14.74 7.69 8.08
CA ALA A 145 -13.59 8.54 8.36
C ALA A 145 -13.96 9.76 9.24
N THR A 146 -15.11 10.37 8.97
CA THR A 146 -15.63 11.50 9.74
C THR A 146 -16.05 11.07 11.15
N ALA A 147 -16.73 9.93 11.28
CA ALA A 147 -17.18 9.42 12.56
C ALA A 147 -16.03 9.00 13.49
N THR A 148 -14.94 8.46 12.92
CA THR A 148 -13.78 7.99 13.69
C THR A 148 -12.73 9.07 13.91
N GLY A 149 -12.73 10.13 13.09
CA GLY A 149 -11.72 11.17 13.11
C GLY A 149 -10.33 10.70 12.65
N ASP A 150 -10.24 9.56 11.93
CA ASP A 150 -8.97 9.05 11.44
C ASP A 150 -8.52 9.86 10.19
N PRO A 151 -7.40 10.63 10.28
CA PRO A 151 -6.93 11.45 9.17
C PRO A 151 -6.52 10.62 7.96
N ALA A 152 -6.00 9.41 8.16
CA ALA A 152 -5.62 8.55 7.05
C ALA A 152 -6.86 8.07 6.29
N LEU A 153 -7.96 7.74 6.99
CA LEU A 153 -9.21 7.40 6.31
C LEU A 153 -9.81 8.57 5.54
N LEU A 154 -9.64 9.82 6.00
CA LEU A 154 -10.09 10.99 5.23
C LEU A 154 -9.35 11.06 3.89
N VAL A 155 -8.03 10.86 3.90
CA VAL A 155 -7.21 10.79 2.68
C VAL A 155 -7.66 9.65 1.76
N LEU A 156 -7.75 8.43 2.30
CA LEU A 156 -8.16 7.25 1.53
C LEU A 156 -9.58 7.40 0.94
N SER A 157 -10.50 8.01 1.71
CA SER A 157 -11.86 8.30 1.23
C SER A 157 -11.87 9.28 0.06
N SER A 158 -11.02 10.32 0.11
CA SER A 158 -10.87 11.30 -0.96
C SER A 158 -10.32 10.66 -2.22
N VAL A 159 -9.35 9.75 -2.07
CA VAL A 159 -8.79 9.00 -3.20
C VAL A 159 -9.85 8.13 -3.88
N VAL A 160 -10.59 7.34 -3.09
CA VAL A 160 -11.68 6.48 -3.63
C VAL A 160 -12.78 7.29 -4.29
N ALA A 161 -13.20 8.41 -3.67
CA ALA A 161 -14.19 9.31 -4.24
C ALA A 161 -13.72 9.93 -5.57
N GLY A 162 -12.42 10.25 -5.68
CA GLY A 162 -11.82 10.72 -6.91
C GLY A 162 -11.89 9.69 -8.04
N CYS A 163 -11.51 8.44 -7.73
CA CYS A 163 -11.62 7.31 -8.66
C CYS A 163 -13.06 7.06 -9.11
N GLU A 164 -14.03 7.13 -8.18
CA GLU A 164 -15.45 7.00 -8.49
C GLU A 164 -15.96 8.12 -9.40
N ALA A 165 -15.57 9.37 -9.12
CA ALA A 165 -15.92 10.52 -9.96
C ALA A 165 -15.38 10.37 -11.39
N TRP A 166 -14.12 9.93 -11.54
CA TRP A 166 -13.55 9.65 -12.86
C TRP A 166 -14.24 8.51 -13.59
N ALA A 167 -14.57 7.41 -12.90
CA ALA A 167 -15.34 6.31 -13.49
C ALA A 167 -16.72 6.77 -14.00
N ALA A 168 -17.32 7.79 -13.34
CA ALA A 168 -18.58 8.41 -13.75
C ALA A 168 -18.42 9.54 -14.79
N GLY A 169 -17.21 9.80 -15.30
CA GLY A 169 -16.93 10.87 -16.27
C GLY A 169 -16.88 12.29 -15.69
N ARG A 170 -16.93 12.44 -14.36
CA ARG A 170 -16.81 13.74 -13.65
C ARG A 170 -15.33 14.08 -13.44
N VAL A 171 -14.66 14.49 -14.52
CA VAL A 171 -13.20 14.68 -14.56
C VAL A 171 -12.69 15.68 -13.52
N ASP A 172 -13.31 16.86 -13.45
CA ASP A 172 -12.85 17.95 -12.57
C ASP A 172 -13.12 17.66 -11.09
N ASP A 173 -14.25 17.01 -10.77
CA ASP A 173 -14.54 16.57 -9.40
C ASP A 173 -13.50 15.54 -8.94
N GLY A 174 -13.18 14.56 -9.80
CA GLY A 174 -12.18 13.55 -9.50
C GLY A 174 -10.80 14.16 -9.26
N ARG A 175 -10.40 15.13 -10.10
CA ARG A 175 -9.16 15.88 -9.93
C ARG A 175 -9.11 16.60 -8.57
N ALA A 176 -10.16 17.36 -8.24
CA ALA A 176 -10.20 18.13 -7.00
C ALA A 176 -10.12 17.25 -5.75
N LEU A 177 -10.73 16.06 -5.79
CA LEU A 177 -10.69 15.09 -4.70
C LEU A 177 -9.32 14.45 -4.53
N ILE A 178 -8.65 14.08 -5.62
CA ILE A 178 -7.27 13.56 -5.58
C ILE A 178 -6.30 14.63 -5.10
N GLU A 179 -6.37 15.86 -5.61
CA GLU A 179 -5.45 16.92 -5.23
C GLU A 179 -5.56 17.31 -3.75
N ARG A 180 -6.75 17.21 -3.16
CA ARG A 180 -6.96 17.43 -1.72
C ARG A 180 -6.20 16.44 -0.84
N ALA A 181 -5.91 15.24 -1.33
CA ALA A 181 -5.20 14.20 -0.59
C ALA A 181 -3.68 14.47 -0.51
N ILE A 182 -3.12 15.23 -1.45
CA ILE A 182 -1.66 15.42 -1.60
C ILE A 182 -0.99 15.96 -0.32
N PRO A 183 -1.46 17.07 0.31
CA PRO A 183 -0.74 17.65 1.44
C PRO A 183 -0.63 16.69 2.63
N ALA A 184 -1.69 15.94 2.93
CA ALA A 184 -1.70 14.97 4.04
C ALA A 184 -0.81 13.74 3.75
N LEU A 185 -0.78 13.27 2.49
CA LEU A 185 0.16 12.23 2.07
C LEU A 185 1.60 12.68 2.23
N GLU A 186 1.95 13.87 1.72
CA GLU A 186 3.29 14.45 1.83
C GLU A 186 3.68 14.69 3.30
N ALA A 187 2.77 15.17 4.13
CA ALA A 187 3.00 15.37 5.57
C ALA A 187 3.24 14.07 6.35
N GLY A 188 2.95 12.90 5.76
CA GLY A 188 3.13 11.60 6.42
C GLY A 188 2.03 11.28 7.44
N GLU A 189 0.85 11.87 7.28
CA GLU A 189 -0.33 11.59 8.13
C GLU A 189 -0.91 10.19 7.88
N VAL A 190 -0.48 9.55 6.80
CA VAL A 190 -0.91 8.21 6.39
C VAL A 190 0.24 7.23 6.57
N ARG A 191 -0.02 6.09 7.23
CA ARG A 191 0.96 4.98 7.34
C ARG A 191 1.47 4.59 5.95
N LEU A 192 2.76 4.28 5.87
CA LEU A 192 3.49 4.10 4.61
C LEU A 192 2.83 3.09 3.66
N GLU A 193 2.31 1.98 4.19
CA GLU A 193 1.66 0.93 3.42
C GLU A 193 0.43 1.46 2.67
N TRP A 194 -0.40 2.25 3.36
CA TRP A 194 -1.64 2.79 2.84
C TRP A 194 -1.41 3.99 1.93
N ALA A 195 -0.44 4.86 2.27
CA ALA A 195 -0.02 5.96 1.42
C ALA A 195 0.48 5.44 0.07
N GLY A 196 1.34 4.41 0.11
CA GLY A 196 1.88 3.78 -1.07
C GLY A 196 0.81 3.10 -1.94
N ASP A 197 -0.16 2.42 -1.33
CA ASP A 197 -1.31 1.87 -2.06
C ASP A 197 -2.16 2.96 -2.71
N ALA A 198 -2.43 4.07 -2.00
CA ALA A 198 -3.17 5.21 -2.55
C ALA A 198 -2.46 5.83 -3.76
N TYR A 199 -1.12 6.02 -3.67
CA TYR A 199 -0.32 6.48 -4.79
C TYR A 199 -0.41 5.52 -5.99
N ALA A 200 -0.17 4.23 -5.75
CA ALA A 200 -0.16 3.21 -6.78
C ALA A 200 -1.53 3.02 -7.46
N LEU A 201 -2.63 3.16 -6.70
CA LEU A 201 -3.99 3.05 -7.22
C LEU A 201 -4.25 4.06 -8.34
N VAL A 202 -3.89 5.33 -8.12
CA VAL A 202 -4.07 6.39 -9.13
C VAL A 202 -3.09 6.22 -10.29
N LEU A 203 -1.82 5.89 -10.01
CA LEU A 203 -0.79 5.78 -11.05
C LEU A 203 -0.97 4.60 -12.01
N PHE A 204 -1.55 3.49 -11.53
CA PHE A 204 -1.56 2.23 -12.29
C PHE A 204 -2.93 1.63 -12.49
N ASP A 205 -3.77 1.61 -11.45
CA ASP A 205 -5.08 0.94 -11.52
C ASP A 205 -6.14 1.84 -12.15
N CYS A 206 -6.10 3.15 -11.84
CA CYS A 206 -7.03 4.14 -12.39
C CYS A 206 -6.46 4.93 -13.57
N ARG A 207 -5.22 4.65 -14.01
CA ARG A 207 -4.48 5.46 -14.99
C ARG A 207 -5.27 5.87 -16.23
N GLU A 208 -6.05 4.94 -16.79
CA GLU A 208 -6.83 5.18 -18.01
C GLU A 208 -8.03 6.12 -17.80
N LEU A 209 -8.38 6.42 -16.55
CA LEU A 209 -9.44 7.34 -16.15
C LEU A 209 -8.93 8.76 -15.85
N VAL A 210 -7.61 8.94 -15.74
CA VAL A 210 -6.98 10.18 -15.26
C VAL A 210 -6.38 10.98 -16.41
N ASP A 211 -6.59 12.28 -16.42
CA ASP A 211 -5.93 13.14 -17.40
C ASP A 211 -4.41 13.24 -17.17
N PRO A 212 -3.58 13.33 -18.23
CA PRO A 212 -2.12 13.31 -18.09
C PRO A 212 -1.54 14.36 -17.13
N PRO A 213 -2.00 15.63 -17.11
CA PRO A 213 -1.53 16.62 -16.14
C PRO A 213 -1.72 16.21 -14.67
N THR A 214 -2.86 15.60 -14.34
CA THR A 214 -3.13 15.13 -12.97
C THR A 214 -2.21 13.96 -12.61
N LEU A 215 -1.99 13.01 -13.53
CA LEU A 215 -1.03 11.92 -13.36
C LEU A 215 0.39 12.43 -13.09
N THR A 216 0.85 13.43 -13.83
CA THR A 216 2.19 14.02 -13.62
C THR A 216 2.31 14.67 -12.24
N ARG A 217 1.30 15.44 -11.81
CA ARG A 217 1.29 16.07 -10.48
C ARG A 217 1.29 15.03 -9.36
N TRP A 218 0.49 13.98 -9.51
CA TRP A 218 0.43 12.89 -8.54
C TRP A 218 1.75 12.10 -8.46
N ALA A 219 2.41 11.85 -9.59
CA ALA A 219 3.73 11.24 -9.62
C ALA A 219 4.81 12.14 -8.95
N ALA A 220 4.73 13.46 -9.15
CA ALA A 220 5.63 14.41 -8.48
C ALA A 220 5.43 14.39 -6.96
N SER A 221 4.17 14.39 -6.49
CA SER A 221 3.82 14.23 -5.07
C SER A 221 4.40 12.93 -4.49
N MET A 222 4.28 11.82 -5.22
CA MET A 222 4.87 10.55 -4.80
C MET A 222 6.40 10.63 -4.70
N ALA A 223 7.06 11.34 -5.63
CA ALA A 223 8.50 11.54 -5.60
C ALA A 223 8.94 12.30 -4.34
N THR A 224 8.25 13.39 -4.00
CA THR A 224 8.48 14.17 -2.76
C THR A 224 8.28 13.27 -1.54
N TRP A 225 7.16 12.54 -1.48
CA TRP A 225 6.84 11.65 -0.38
C TRP A 225 7.89 10.55 -0.18
N CYS A 226 8.33 9.88 -1.25
CA CYS A 226 9.37 8.86 -1.17
C CYS A 226 10.69 9.40 -0.59
N GLY A 227 11.08 10.62 -0.96
CA GLY A 227 12.28 11.28 -0.44
C GLY A 227 12.18 11.68 1.04
N MET A 228 11.01 12.13 1.50
CA MET A 228 10.82 12.55 2.90
C MET A 228 10.64 11.38 3.88
N HIS A 229 10.06 10.28 3.42
CA HIS A 229 9.64 9.16 4.29
C HIS A 229 10.52 7.92 4.17
N ASP A 230 11.60 8.00 3.37
CA ASP A 230 12.57 6.95 3.08
C ASP A 230 11.87 5.62 2.76
N ALA A 231 11.27 5.59 1.57
CA ALA A 231 10.34 4.57 1.13
C ALA A 231 10.90 3.82 -0.11
N PRO A 232 11.98 3.02 0.04
CA PRO A 232 12.75 2.51 -1.10
C PRO A 232 11.94 1.59 -2.00
N ILE A 233 10.98 0.82 -1.47
CA ILE A 233 10.07 0.03 -2.30
C ILE A 233 9.22 0.92 -3.22
N TYR A 234 8.76 2.07 -2.75
CA TYR A 234 7.91 2.95 -3.52
C TYR A 234 8.69 3.82 -4.52
N HIS A 235 9.99 4.05 -4.30
CA HIS A 235 10.87 4.53 -5.38
C HIS A 235 10.90 3.54 -6.57
N ARG A 236 10.93 2.23 -6.31
CA ARG A 236 10.86 1.21 -7.40
C ARG A 236 9.53 1.25 -8.12
N VAL A 237 8.43 1.44 -7.39
CA VAL A 237 7.09 1.62 -7.96
C VAL A 237 7.04 2.86 -8.86
N LEU A 238 7.53 4.00 -8.38
CA LEU A 238 7.56 5.25 -9.13
C LEU A 238 8.43 5.17 -10.40
N ARG A 239 9.51 4.39 -10.39
CA ARG A 239 10.34 4.14 -11.59
C ARG A 239 9.54 3.59 -12.76
N VAL A 240 8.46 2.84 -12.52
CA VAL A 240 7.58 2.37 -13.60
C VAL A 240 6.93 3.54 -14.35
N HIS A 241 6.62 4.63 -13.66
CA HIS A 241 6.04 5.83 -14.27
C HIS A 241 7.05 6.57 -15.14
N HIS A 242 8.32 6.64 -14.72
CA HIS A 242 9.38 7.39 -15.43
C HIS A 242 10.16 6.57 -16.46
N ALA A 243 9.97 5.25 -16.54
CA ALA A 243 10.68 4.40 -17.48
C ALA A 243 10.22 4.66 -18.92
N ASP A 244 11.17 4.92 -19.82
CA ASP A 244 10.91 5.33 -21.21
C ASP A 244 11.54 4.38 -22.24
N SER A 245 12.20 3.32 -21.78
CA SER A 245 12.80 2.29 -22.64
C SER A 245 12.41 0.86 -22.24
N ASP A 246 12.53 -0.07 -23.18
CA ASP A 246 12.32 -1.50 -22.96
C ASP A 246 13.13 -2.06 -21.77
N GLY A 247 14.41 -1.69 -21.70
CA GLY A 247 15.32 -2.17 -20.65
C GLY A 247 14.96 -1.65 -19.26
N GLU A 248 14.56 -0.38 -19.17
CA GLU A 248 14.12 0.22 -17.91
C GLU A 248 12.81 -0.40 -17.42
N LEU A 249 11.84 -0.61 -18.31
CA LEU A 249 10.56 -1.24 -17.98
C LEU A 249 10.74 -2.70 -17.53
N LEU A 250 11.60 -3.47 -18.22
CA LEU A 250 11.89 -4.85 -17.83
C LEU A 250 12.58 -4.92 -16.46
N THR A 251 13.52 -4.01 -16.21
CA THR A 251 14.20 -3.90 -14.91
C THR A 251 13.21 -3.54 -13.80
N ALA A 252 12.33 -2.56 -14.05
CA ALA A 252 11.32 -2.13 -13.10
C ALA A 252 10.33 -3.27 -12.78
N ALA A 253 9.81 -3.95 -13.81
CA ALA A 253 8.92 -5.10 -13.66
C ALA A 253 9.56 -6.22 -12.82
N SER A 254 10.82 -6.57 -13.13
CA SER A 254 11.55 -7.61 -12.41
C SER A 254 11.76 -7.25 -10.94
N SER A 255 12.07 -5.99 -10.64
CA SER A 255 12.31 -5.51 -9.26
C SER A 255 11.05 -5.48 -8.39
N LEU A 256 9.86 -5.53 -9.00
CA LEU A 256 8.56 -5.45 -8.34
C LEU A 256 7.82 -6.80 -8.34
N ASN A 257 8.37 -7.81 -9.02
CA ASN A 257 7.76 -9.13 -9.09
C ASN A 257 7.61 -9.75 -7.69
N GLY A 258 6.39 -10.19 -7.35
CA GLY A 258 6.07 -10.73 -6.02
C GLY A 258 6.11 -9.71 -4.87
N VAL A 259 6.31 -8.42 -5.16
CA VAL A 259 6.35 -7.34 -4.18
C VAL A 259 5.21 -6.36 -4.38
N HIS A 260 4.99 -5.90 -5.63
CA HIS A 260 3.91 -4.99 -5.99
C HIS A 260 3.35 -5.30 -7.38
N ALA A 261 2.33 -6.14 -7.46
CA ALA A 261 1.82 -6.68 -8.72
C ALA A 261 1.23 -5.62 -9.66
N GLY A 262 0.51 -4.63 -9.14
CA GLY A 262 -0.11 -3.59 -9.96
C GLY A 262 0.92 -2.81 -10.81
N ALA A 263 1.97 -2.32 -10.16
CA ALA A 263 3.09 -1.64 -10.80
C ALA A 263 3.91 -2.56 -11.73
N ALA A 264 4.17 -3.81 -11.34
CA ALA A 264 4.84 -4.78 -12.21
C ALA A 264 4.03 -5.03 -13.51
N ALA A 265 2.71 -5.23 -13.38
CA ALA A 265 1.82 -5.42 -14.51
C ALA A 265 1.72 -4.17 -15.40
N ALA A 266 1.73 -2.97 -14.80
CA ALA A 266 1.75 -1.72 -15.55
C ALA A 266 3.05 -1.55 -16.36
N ALA A 267 4.21 -1.93 -15.79
CA ALA A 267 5.48 -1.91 -16.51
C ALA A 267 5.46 -2.85 -17.73
N LEU A 268 4.93 -4.06 -17.58
CA LEU A 268 4.80 -5.03 -18.67
C LEU A 268 3.82 -4.56 -19.76
N ARG A 269 2.68 -3.98 -19.39
CA ARG A 269 1.74 -3.40 -20.38
C ARG A 269 2.39 -2.29 -21.21
N ARG A 270 3.12 -1.38 -20.56
CA ARG A 270 3.86 -0.32 -21.25
C ARG A 270 4.95 -0.88 -22.16
N LEU A 271 5.64 -1.94 -21.74
CA LEU A 271 6.65 -2.62 -22.55
C LEU A 271 6.03 -3.18 -23.85
N ASP A 272 4.89 -3.84 -23.73
CA ASP A 272 4.16 -4.37 -24.90
C ASP A 272 3.63 -3.27 -25.82
N GLU A 273 3.25 -2.11 -25.28
CA GLU A 273 2.87 -0.93 -26.07
C GLU A 273 4.06 -0.33 -26.84
N LEU A 274 5.23 -0.21 -26.21
CA LEU A 274 6.43 0.32 -26.87
C LEU A 274 6.90 -0.57 -28.02
N ARG A 275 6.96 -1.89 -27.78
CA ARG A 275 7.36 -2.86 -28.80
C ARG A 275 6.45 -2.84 -30.02
N ARG A 276 5.13 -2.84 -29.80
CA ARG A 276 4.15 -2.72 -30.90
C ARG A 276 4.31 -1.44 -31.72
N ARG A 277 4.65 -0.31 -31.07
CA ARG A 277 4.93 0.96 -31.78
C ARG A 277 6.25 0.93 -32.55
N GLY A 278 7.25 0.22 -32.04
CA GLY A 278 8.53 0.00 -32.73
C GLY A 278 8.37 -0.81 -34.02
N ASP A 279 7.66 -1.94 -33.95
CA ASP A 279 7.40 -2.83 -35.09
C ASP A 279 6.60 -2.13 -36.20
N ALA A 280 5.62 -1.30 -35.83
CA ALA A 280 4.82 -0.50 -36.77
C ALA A 280 5.63 0.60 -37.48
N ARG A 281 6.75 1.05 -36.91
CA ARG A 281 7.65 2.05 -37.54
C ARG A 281 8.73 1.41 -38.41
N GLY A 282 9.05 0.14 -38.22
CA GLY A 282 10.03 -0.61 -39.02
C GLY A 282 9.47 -1.25 -40.30
N THR A 283 8.17 -1.11 -40.56
CA THR A 283 7.44 -1.74 -41.68
C THR A 283 6.95 -0.76 -42.75
N GLY A 284 7.35 0.52 -42.69
CA GLY A 284 7.08 1.54 -43.71
C GLY A 284 8.36 2.14 -44.26
#